data_AF-A0A968TT47-F1
#
_entry.id   AF-A0A968TT47-F1
#
_cell.length_a   1.000
_cell.length_b   1.000
_cell.length_c   1.000
_cell.angle_alpha   90.00
_cell.angle_beta   90.00
_cell.angle_gamma   90.00
#
_symmetry.space_group_name_H-M   'P 1'
#
loop_
_entity.id
_entity.type
_entity.pdbx_description
1 polymer ?
#
loop_
_entity_poly.entity_id
_entity_poly.type
_entity_poly.pdbx_seq_one_letter_code
_entity_poly.pdbx_strand_id
1 'polypeptide(L)'
;TRHPHSPTEQQLAQIWQRVLNLDSIALDDNFFALGGDSILAIQAIAQANAIGLHLTPKQIFQAQTLAELAALANTIEAIAAPQGKVTGAVPLTPIQHWFFEQNLADAHHWNQSLLLEVRQAIDLKILARSIAHLIAHHDALRLRFHVSEAGWQQVHADSQICL
;
A
#
# COMPACT_ATOMS: atom_id res chain seq x y z
N THR A 1 -26.05 13.49 16.11
CA THR A 1 -24.62 13.17 15.90
C THR A 1 -23.90 14.41 15.44
N ARG A 2 -22.64 14.62 15.82
CA ARG A 2 -21.86 15.77 15.35
C ARG A 2 -21.31 15.47 13.96
N HIS A 3 -21.59 16.34 12.99
CA HIS A 3 -21.16 16.14 11.61
C HIS A 3 -19.79 16.78 11.37
N PRO A 4 -18.97 16.26 10.44
CA PRO A 4 -17.72 16.90 10.01
C PRO A 4 -17.92 18.36 9.57
N HIS A 5 -17.11 19.28 10.10
CA HIS A 5 -17.18 20.72 9.77
C HIS A 5 -15.89 21.26 9.16
N SER A 6 -14.72 20.84 9.66
CA SER A 6 -13.45 21.30 9.11
C SER A 6 -13.11 20.60 7.80
N PRO A 7 -12.31 21.22 6.91
CA PRO A 7 -11.87 20.57 5.67
C PRO A 7 -11.21 19.21 5.91
N THR A 8 -10.36 19.09 6.94
CA THR A 8 -9.71 17.85 7.34
C THR A 8 -10.72 16.77 7.75
N GLU A 9 -11.69 17.11 8.60
CA GLU A 9 -12.72 16.17 9.02
C GLU A 9 -13.57 15.70 7.84
N GLN A 10 -13.93 16.60 6.93
CA GLN A 10 -14.73 16.27 5.75
C GLN A 10 -13.98 15.35 4.79
N GLN A 11 -12.72 15.64 4.51
CA GLN A 11 -11.86 14.80 3.66
C GLN A 11 -11.66 13.41 4.28
N LEU A 12 -11.38 13.34 5.58
CA LEU A 12 -11.19 12.08 6.28
C LEU A 12 -12.49 11.27 6.35
N ALA A 13 -13.64 11.92 6.59
CA ALA A 13 -14.94 11.28 6.55
C ALA A 13 -15.25 10.67 5.18
N GLN A 14 -14.96 11.38 4.08
CA GLN A 14 -15.12 10.86 2.71
C GLN A 14 -14.22 9.66 2.42
N ILE A 15 -13.03 9.60 3.03
CA ILE A 15 -12.17 8.41 2.94
C ILE A 15 -12.81 7.24 3.69
N TRP A 16 -13.25 7.47 4.93
CA TRP A 16 -13.88 6.43 5.75
C TRP A 16 -15.17 5.89 5.12
N GLN A 17 -16.02 6.76 4.57
CA GLN A 17 -17.22 6.35 3.82
C GLN A 17 -16.89 5.36 2.71
N ARG A 18 -15.86 5.66 1.90
CA ARG A 18 -15.45 4.80 0.77
C ARG A 18 -14.83 3.48 1.23
N VAL A 19 -14.01 3.51 2.29
CA VAL A 19 -13.30 2.33 2.79
C VAL A 19 -14.23 1.39 3.57
N LEU A 20 -15.12 1.95 4.39
CA LEU A 20 -16.08 1.20 5.21
C LEU A 20 -17.39 0.91 4.45
N ASN A 21 -17.56 1.47 3.25
CA ASN A 21 -18.78 1.39 2.44
C ASN A 21 -20.03 1.85 3.21
N LEU A 22 -19.97 3.07 3.75
CA LEU A 22 -21.04 3.71 4.53
C LEU A 22 -21.43 5.06 3.92
N ASP A 23 -22.72 5.42 4.04
CA ASP A 23 -23.26 6.67 3.47
C ASP A 23 -22.82 7.93 4.24
N SER A 24 -22.60 7.81 5.55
CA SER A 24 -22.28 8.94 6.42
C SER A 24 -21.37 8.54 7.58
N ILE A 25 -20.50 9.45 8.01
CA ILE A 25 -19.62 9.29 9.18
C ILE A 25 -19.78 10.55 10.05
N ALA A 26 -19.99 10.36 11.35
CA ALA A 26 -20.02 11.40 12.37
C ALA A 26 -18.65 11.54 13.05
N LEU A 27 -18.44 12.67 13.71
CA LEU A 27 -17.17 12.98 14.40
C LEU A 27 -16.81 12.00 15.52
N ASP A 28 -17.82 11.48 16.21
CA ASP A 28 -17.68 10.57 17.35
C ASP A 28 -17.66 9.09 16.91
N ASP A 29 -17.80 8.82 15.61
CA ASP A 29 -17.79 7.45 15.11
C ASP A 29 -16.40 6.86 15.26
N ASN A 30 -16.35 5.68 15.87
CA ASN A 30 -15.13 4.90 16.04
C ASN A 30 -14.91 4.00 14.81
N PHE A 31 -13.72 4.09 14.20
CA PHE A 31 -13.36 3.34 12.99
C PHE A 31 -13.60 1.83 13.11
N PHE A 32 -13.16 1.25 14.23
CA PHE A 32 -13.22 -0.19 14.47
C PHE A 32 -14.62 -0.65 14.86
N ALA A 33 -15.38 0.19 15.59
CA ALA A 33 -16.78 -0.08 15.90
C ALA A 33 -17.67 -0.09 14.65
N LEU A 34 -17.28 0.66 13.60
CA LEU A 34 -17.94 0.65 12.29
C LEU A 34 -17.52 -0.52 11.38
N GLY A 35 -16.75 -1.49 11.90
CA GLY A 35 -16.29 -2.65 11.14
C GLY A 35 -14.94 -2.46 10.44
N GLY A 36 -14.22 -1.38 10.74
CA GLY A 36 -12.85 -1.20 10.30
C GLY A 36 -11.91 -2.26 10.91
N ASP A 37 -10.94 -2.71 10.13
CA ASP A 37 -9.86 -3.60 10.56
C ASP A 37 -8.48 -3.01 10.22
N SER A 38 -7.41 -3.78 10.38
CA SER A 38 -6.05 -3.32 10.06
C SER A 38 -5.83 -3.06 8.57
N ILE A 39 -6.47 -3.81 7.68
CA ILE A 39 -6.35 -3.64 6.22
C ILE A 39 -7.05 -2.35 5.81
N LEU A 40 -8.29 -2.16 6.27
CA LEU A 40 -9.07 -0.96 6.02
C LEU A 40 -8.41 0.28 6.63
N ALA A 41 -7.83 0.16 7.82
CA ALA A 41 -7.06 1.24 8.43
C ALA A 41 -5.86 1.65 7.56
N ILE A 42 -5.05 0.68 7.09
CA ILE A 42 -3.92 0.97 6.20
C ILE A 42 -4.39 1.63 4.89
N GLN A 43 -5.49 1.15 4.31
CA GLN A 43 -6.08 1.74 3.10
C GLN A 43 -6.54 3.18 3.33
N ALA A 44 -7.25 3.46 4.44
CA ALA A 44 -7.72 4.78 4.79
C ALA A 44 -6.55 5.75 4.99
N ILE A 45 -5.51 5.33 5.72
CA ILE A 45 -4.30 6.13 5.94
C ILE A 45 -3.54 6.37 4.64
N ALA A 46 -3.41 5.37 3.76
CA ALA A 46 -2.77 5.55 2.45
C ALA A 46 -3.52 6.58 1.58
N GLN A 47 -4.85 6.52 1.56
CA GLN A 47 -5.68 7.49 0.83
C GLN A 47 -5.59 8.90 1.44
N ALA A 48 -5.53 9.02 2.76
CA ALA A 48 -5.34 10.31 3.43
C ALA A 48 -3.98 10.93 3.08
N ASN A 49 -2.91 10.14 3.15
CA ASN A 49 -1.57 10.59 2.78
C ASN A 49 -1.48 11.04 1.31
N ALA A 50 -2.19 10.37 0.40
CA ALA A 50 -2.20 10.73 -1.02
C ALA A 50 -2.82 12.11 -1.30
N ILE A 51 -3.67 12.62 -0.41
CA ILE A 51 -4.27 13.96 -0.50
C ILE A 51 -3.60 14.98 0.43
N GLY A 52 -2.45 14.64 1.02
CA GLY A 52 -1.69 15.53 1.91
C GLY A 52 -2.21 15.61 3.34
N LEU A 53 -3.02 14.65 3.79
CA LEU A 53 -3.36 14.46 5.20
C LEU A 53 -2.39 13.45 5.81
N HIS A 54 -1.27 13.95 6.32
CA HIS A 54 -0.19 13.12 6.84
C HIS A 54 -0.58 12.43 8.14
N LEU A 55 -0.77 11.12 8.06
CA LEU A 55 -1.19 10.25 9.16
C LEU A 55 -0.42 8.92 9.09
N THR A 56 -0.27 8.28 10.25
CA THR A 56 0.36 6.96 10.37
C THR A 56 -0.67 5.90 10.73
N PRO A 57 -0.45 4.63 10.33
CA PRO A 57 -1.30 3.52 10.78
C PRO A 57 -1.34 3.40 12.30
N LYS A 58 -0.33 3.84 13.04
CA LYS A 58 -0.36 3.83 14.50
C LYS A 58 -1.39 4.82 15.06
N GLN A 59 -1.54 6.00 14.45
CA GLN A 59 -2.42 7.05 14.95
C GLN A 59 -3.90 6.64 14.93
N ILE A 60 -4.38 5.91 13.91
CA ILE A 60 -5.80 5.46 13.89
C ILE A 60 -6.12 4.45 15.00
N PHE A 61 -5.14 3.66 15.47
CA PHE A 61 -5.33 2.78 16.63
C PHE A 61 -5.35 3.55 17.96
N GLN A 62 -4.65 4.68 18.04
CA GLN A 62 -4.57 5.52 19.24
C GLN A 62 -5.72 6.54 19.32
N ALA A 63 -6.12 7.09 18.18
CA ALA A 63 -7.17 8.07 17.99
C ALA A 63 -8.22 7.46 17.06
N GLN A 64 -9.16 6.74 17.66
CA GLN A 64 -10.04 5.82 16.94
C GLN A 64 -11.30 6.50 16.41
N THR A 65 -11.64 7.68 16.93
CA THR A 65 -12.76 8.47 16.41
C THR A 65 -12.32 9.38 15.27
N LEU A 66 -13.25 9.73 14.39
CA LEU A 66 -12.98 10.65 13.28
C LEU A 66 -12.40 11.99 13.78
N ALA A 67 -12.96 12.55 14.85
CA ALA A 67 -12.51 13.82 15.43
C ALA A 67 -11.08 13.74 15.99
N GLU A 68 -10.77 12.69 16.76
CA GLU A 68 -9.43 12.51 17.33
C GLU A 68 -8.39 12.33 16.23
N LEU A 69 -8.70 11.52 15.20
CA LEU A 69 -7.76 11.29 14.10
C LEU A 69 -7.54 12.54 13.25
N ALA A 70 -8.61 13.29 12.97
CA ALA A 70 -8.53 14.55 12.23
C ALA A 70 -7.63 15.59 12.96
N ALA A 71 -7.66 15.62 14.29
CA ALA A 71 -6.79 16.49 15.09
C ALA A 71 -5.30 16.13 14.99
N LEU A 72 -4.98 14.90 14.59
CA LEU A 72 -3.61 14.42 14.41
C LEU A 72 -3.08 14.60 12.98
N ALA A 73 -3.93 14.96 12.02
CA ALA A 73 -3.50 15.14 10.64
C ALA A 73 -2.42 16.25 10.54
N ASN A 74 -1.33 15.97 9.81
CA ASN A 74 -0.21 16.91 9.59
C ASN A 74 0.57 17.32 10.85
N THR A 75 0.41 16.58 11.96
CA THR A 75 1.25 16.75 13.16
C THR A 75 2.65 16.16 13.02
N ILE A 76 2.88 15.37 11.97
CA ILE A 76 4.15 14.73 11.66
C ILE A 76 4.62 15.26 10.30
N GLU A 77 5.93 15.50 10.16
CA GLU A 77 6.51 15.87 8.88
C GLU A 77 6.27 14.78 7.83
N ALA A 78 5.93 15.21 6.61
CA ALA A 78 5.82 14.31 5.49
C ALA A 78 7.17 13.60 5.27
N ILE A 79 7.16 12.26 5.30
CA ILE A 79 8.32 11.50 4.85
C ILE A 79 8.39 11.68 3.34
N ALA A 80 9.29 12.54 2.89
CA ALA A 80 9.58 12.72 1.47
C ALA A 80 10.33 11.47 0.96
N ALA A 81 9.56 10.45 0.55
CA ALA A 81 10.14 9.29 -0.13
C ALA A 81 10.61 9.73 -1.53
N PRO A 82 11.84 9.41 -1.93
CA PRO A 82 12.31 9.68 -3.29
C PRO A 82 11.36 9.02 -4.29
N GLN A 83 10.80 9.80 -5.21
CA GLN A 83 9.90 9.31 -6.26
C GLN A 83 10.67 8.86 -7.52
N GLY A 84 12.00 8.85 -7.45
CA GLY A 84 12.85 8.37 -8.54
C GLY A 84 12.83 6.85 -8.63
N LYS A 85 13.12 6.33 -9.82
CA LYS A 85 13.27 4.89 -10.04
C LYS A 85 14.35 4.33 -9.13
N VAL A 86 14.01 3.29 -8.36
CA VAL A 86 14.99 2.59 -7.53
C VAL A 86 15.73 1.56 -8.41
N THR A 87 17.06 1.59 -8.36
CA THR A 87 17.97 0.69 -9.07
C THR A 87 19.14 0.30 -8.19
N GLY A 88 19.69 -0.89 -8.40
CA GLY A 88 20.88 -1.36 -7.68
C GLY A 88 20.56 -2.28 -6.51
N ALA A 89 21.61 -2.64 -5.78
CA ALA A 89 21.54 -3.61 -4.69
C ALA A 89 20.88 -2.99 -3.45
N VAL A 90 20.01 -3.75 -2.79
CA VAL A 90 19.39 -3.36 -1.52
C VAL A 90 19.45 -4.54 -0.55
N PRO A 91 19.55 -4.31 0.78
CA PRO A 91 19.61 -5.39 1.76
C PRO A 91 18.32 -6.22 1.73
N LEU A 92 18.42 -7.54 1.94
CA LEU A 92 17.23 -8.37 2.13
C LEU A 92 16.44 -7.91 3.37
N THR A 93 15.13 -8.04 3.29
CA THR A 93 14.25 -7.84 4.44
C THR A 93 14.24 -9.10 5.32
N PRO A 94 13.84 -9.02 6.60
CA PRO A 94 13.81 -10.18 7.49
C PRO A 94 12.99 -11.36 6.94
N ILE A 95 11.86 -11.08 6.26
CA ILE A 95 11.04 -12.14 5.66
C ILE A 95 11.72 -12.81 4.47
N GLN A 96 12.54 -12.07 3.70
CA GLN A 96 13.31 -12.63 2.60
C GLN A 96 14.47 -13.50 3.11
N HIS A 97 15.15 -13.08 4.18
CA HIS A 97 16.14 -13.93 4.87
C HIS A 97 15.51 -15.25 5.31
N TRP A 98 14.41 -15.18 6.07
CA TRP A 98 13.66 -16.36 6.50
C TRP A 98 13.28 -17.26 5.34
N PHE A 99 12.79 -16.70 4.22
CA PHE A 99 12.40 -17.46 3.04
C PHE A 99 13.57 -18.26 2.44
N PHE A 100 14.72 -17.62 2.23
CA PHE A 100 15.88 -18.27 1.64
C PHE A 100 16.56 -19.27 2.59
N GLU A 101 16.43 -19.09 3.90
CA GLU A 101 16.87 -20.05 4.92
C GLU A 101 16.09 -21.37 4.88
N GLN A 102 14.89 -21.41 4.27
CA GLN A 102 14.12 -22.66 4.12
C GLN A 102 14.76 -23.65 3.14
N ASN A 103 15.71 -23.21 2.32
CA ASN A 103 16.46 -24.03 1.35
C ASN A 103 15.54 -24.90 0.46
N LEU A 104 14.48 -24.30 -0.10
CA LEU A 104 13.51 -24.97 -0.95
C LEU A 104 14.15 -25.44 -2.28
N ALA A 105 13.83 -26.66 -2.72
CA ALA A 105 14.34 -27.21 -3.98
C ALA A 105 13.94 -26.35 -5.20
N ASP A 106 12.69 -25.86 -5.22
CA ASP A 106 12.13 -25.02 -6.28
C ASP A 106 11.68 -23.66 -5.74
N ALA A 107 12.59 -22.89 -5.15
CA ALA A 107 12.27 -21.58 -4.56
C ALA A 107 11.59 -20.58 -5.54
N HIS A 108 11.76 -20.77 -6.84
CA HIS A 108 11.10 -19.98 -7.89
C HIS A 108 9.61 -20.27 -8.05
N HIS A 109 9.08 -21.32 -7.40
CA HIS A 109 7.67 -21.71 -7.42
C HIS A 109 6.93 -21.36 -6.12
N TRP A 110 7.30 -20.25 -5.48
CA TRP A 110 6.60 -19.69 -4.31
C TRP A 110 5.68 -18.53 -4.72
N ASN A 111 4.57 -18.85 -5.37
CA ASN A 111 3.77 -17.88 -6.12
C ASN A 111 2.41 -17.61 -5.47
N GLN A 112 1.96 -16.36 -5.55
CA GLN A 112 0.57 -15.97 -5.30
C GLN A 112 -0.13 -15.73 -6.64
N SER A 113 -1.35 -16.26 -6.81
CA SER A 113 -2.12 -16.10 -8.04
C SER A 113 -3.56 -15.70 -7.74
N LEU A 114 -4.15 -14.93 -8.65
CA LEU A 114 -5.53 -14.47 -8.60
C LEU A 114 -6.13 -14.57 -10.00
N LEU A 115 -7.33 -15.11 -10.10
CA LEU A 115 -8.12 -15.13 -11.33
C LEU A 115 -9.24 -14.09 -11.22
N LEU A 116 -9.30 -13.19 -12.19
CA LEU A 116 -10.32 -12.14 -12.27
C LEU A 116 -11.19 -12.35 -13.49
N GLU A 117 -12.51 -12.30 -13.30
CA GLU A 117 -13.48 -12.30 -14.38
C GLU A 117 -13.88 -10.86 -14.71
N VAL A 118 -13.85 -10.52 -16.00
CA VAL A 118 -14.26 -9.21 -16.50
C VAL A 118 -15.57 -9.32 -17.24
N ARG A 119 -16.50 -8.40 -16.94
CA ARG A 119 -17.83 -8.37 -17.56
C ARG A 119 -17.82 -7.84 -18.99
N GLN A 120 -16.70 -7.27 -19.43
CA GLN A 120 -16.55 -6.61 -20.72
C GLN A 120 -15.27 -7.11 -21.41
N ALA A 121 -15.25 -7.06 -22.73
CA ALA A 121 -14.07 -7.42 -23.51
C ALA A 121 -12.90 -6.48 -23.18
N ILE A 122 -11.71 -7.05 -22.97
CA ILE A 122 -10.47 -6.29 -22.74
C ILE A 122 -9.68 -6.21 -24.04
N ASP A 123 -9.21 -5.00 -24.38
CA ASP A 123 -8.16 -4.84 -25.38
C ASP A 123 -6.81 -5.29 -24.79
N LEU A 124 -6.28 -6.40 -25.31
CA LEU A 124 -5.01 -6.97 -24.85
C LEU A 124 -3.81 -6.01 -24.99
N LYS A 125 -3.85 -5.07 -25.93
CA LYS A 125 -2.79 -4.06 -26.09
C LYS A 125 -2.83 -3.05 -24.95
N ILE A 126 -4.02 -2.66 -24.52
CA ILE A 126 -4.19 -1.77 -23.36
C ILE A 126 -3.74 -2.50 -22.10
N LEU A 127 -4.18 -3.75 -21.92
CA LEU A 127 -3.79 -4.57 -20.77
C LEU A 127 -2.26 -4.71 -20.66
N ALA A 128 -1.58 -5.04 -21.76
CA ALA A 128 -0.13 -5.15 -21.78
C ALA A 128 0.57 -3.84 -21.39
N ARG A 129 0.07 -2.69 -21.87
CA ARG A 129 0.59 -1.37 -21.50
C ARG A 129 0.36 -1.05 -20.03
N SER A 130 -0.82 -1.38 -19.51
CA SER A 130 -1.15 -1.20 -18.09
C SER A 130 -0.25 -2.04 -17.19
N ILE A 131 0.00 -3.31 -17.54
CA ILE A 131 0.93 -4.18 -16.79
C ILE A 131 2.35 -3.62 -16.83
N ALA A 132 2.83 -3.18 -18.00
CA ALA A 132 4.14 -2.56 -18.12
C ALA A 132 4.26 -1.28 -17.24
N HIS A 133 3.19 -0.48 -17.16
CA HIS A 133 3.15 0.70 -16.31
C HIS A 133 3.19 0.33 -14.82
N LEU A 134 2.47 -0.70 -14.39
CA LEU A 134 2.52 -1.21 -13.01
C LEU A 134 3.92 -1.68 -12.63
N ILE A 135 4.60 -2.43 -13.52
CA ILE A 135 5.98 -2.90 -13.29
C ILE A 135 6.98 -1.73 -13.21
N ALA A 136 6.78 -0.69 -14.02
CA ALA A 136 7.61 0.51 -13.98
C ALA A 136 7.38 1.34 -12.71
N HIS A 137 6.13 1.43 -12.24
CA HIS A 137 5.75 2.21 -11.07
C HIS A 137 6.10 1.53 -9.74
N HIS A 138 6.00 0.20 -9.65
CA HIS A 138 6.29 -0.54 -8.43
C HIS A 138 7.66 -1.22 -8.49
N ASP A 139 8.68 -0.61 -7.88
CA ASP A 139 10.08 -1.07 -7.95
C ASP A 139 10.27 -2.52 -7.47
N ALA A 140 9.45 -2.98 -6.52
CA ALA A 140 9.48 -4.35 -5.99
C ALA A 140 9.16 -5.41 -7.06
N LEU A 141 8.34 -5.10 -8.08
CA LEU A 141 8.04 -6.02 -9.18
C LEU A 141 9.25 -6.25 -10.11
N ARG A 142 10.29 -5.41 -9.98
CA ARG A 142 11.55 -5.52 -10.73
C ARG A 142 12.67 -6.15 -9.90
N LEU A 143 12.38 -6.64 -8.70
CA LEU A 143 13.40 -7.32 -7.89
C LEU A 143 13.88 -8.60 -8.56
N ARG A 144 15.18 -8.84 -8.42
CA ARG A 144 15.85 -10.09 -8.81
C ARG A 144 16.69 -10.57 -7.64
N PHE A 145 16.68 -11.87 -7.44
CA PHE A 145 17.45 -12.53 -6.39
C PHE A 145 18.47 -13.46 -7.04
N HIS A 146 19.70 -13.40 -6.56
CA HIS A 146 20.76 -14.29 -7.02
C HIS A 146 21.62 -14.70 -5.83
N VAL A 147 22.26 -15.86 -5.94
CA VAL A 147 23.22 -16.34 -4.96
C VAL A 147 24.62 -15.92 -5.40
N SER A 148 25.39 -15.36 -4.47
CA SER A 148 26.82 -15.09 -4.62
C SER A 148 27.62 -15.76 -3.49
N GLU A 149 28.93 -15.59 -3.47
CA GLU A 149 29.79 -16.10 -2.39
C GLU A 149 29.41 -15.56 -1.00
N ALA A 150 28.78 -14.39 -0.95
CA ALA A 150 28.30 -13.76 0.28
C ALA A 150 26.86 -14.19 0.66
N GLY A 151 26.25 -15.12 -0.09
CA GLY A 151 24.88 -15.56 0.09
C GLY A 151 23.89 -14.89 -0.86
N TRP A 152 22.61 -14.86 -0.46
CA TRP A 152 21.55 -14.29 -1.28
C TRP A 152 21.63 -12.76 -1.34
N GLN A 153 21.51 -12.21 -2.55
CA GLN A 153 21.51 -10.79 -2.82
C GLN A 153 20.25 -10.40 -3.59
N GLN A 154 19.68 -9.23 -3.29
CA GLN A 154 18.59 -8.65 -4.07
C GLN A 154 19.01 -7.36 -4.78
N VAL A 155 18.51 -7.21 -6.00
CA VAL A 155 18.78 -6.04 -6.86
C VAL A 155 17.49 -5.59 -7.52
N HIS A 156 17.26 -4.28 -7.57
CA HIS A 156 16.24 -3.71 -8.43
C HIS A 156 16.78 -3.66 -9.86
N ALA A 157 16.29 -4.55 -10.73
CA ALA A 157 16.70 -4.62 -12.13
C ALA A 157 16.06 -3.51 -12.97
N ASP A 158 16.69 -3.12 -14.07
CA ASP A 158 16.09 -2.19 -15.01
C ASP A 158 14.79 -2.74 -15.64
N SER A 159 13.96 -1.83 -16.13
CA SER A 159 12.62 -2.10 -16.68
C SER A 159 12.65 -2.77 -18.06
N GLN A 160 13.77 -3.36 -18.48
CA GLN A 160 13.80 -4.23 -19.65
C GLN A 160 13.22 -5.60 -19.25
N ILE A 161 11.91 -5.71 -19.40
CA ILE A 161 11.22 -6.99 -19.41
C ILE A 161 11.61 -7.66 -20.74
N CYS A 162 12.41 -8.72 -20.68
CA CYS A 162 12.47 -9.67 -21.79
C CYS A 162 11.14 -10.44 -21.73
N LEU A 163 10.22 -10.13 -22.63
CA LEU A 163 9.04 -10.94 -22.92
C LEU A 163 9.39 -11.98 -23.97
#